data_AF-A0A9P6N964-F1
#
_entry.id   AF-A0A9P6N964-F1
#
_cell.length_a   1.000
_cell.length_b   1.000
_cell.length_c   1.000
_cell.angle_alpha   90.00
_cell.angle_beta   90.00
_cell.angle_gamma   90.00
#
_symmetry.space_group_name_H-M   'P 1'
#
loop_
_entity.id
_entity.type
_entity.pdbx_description
1 polymer ?
#
loop_
_entity_poly.entity_id
_entity_poly.type
_entity_poly.pdbx_seq_one_letter_code
_entity_poly.pdbx_strand_id
1 'polypeptide(L)' 'MLSILEKALGEFITVFLLSTKAGGLGINLVTTDTVVIYDEDFNPHNDRQAEDGAYRLGQKRDLRVRFVTKQTIEEDI' A
#
# COMPACT_ATOMS: atom_id res chain seq x y z
N MET A 1 -14.41 0.63 12.61
CA MET A 1 -13.27 0.17 11.78
C MET A 1 -13.70 -0.18 10.34
N LEU A 2 -14.77 0.43 9.79
CA LEU A 2 -15.23 0.23 8.39
C LEU A 2 -15.56 1.55 7.65
N SER A 3 -15.48 2.71 8.30
CA SER A 3 -16.14 3.94 7.81
C SER A 3 -15.44 4.71 6.69
N ILE A 4 -14.14 4.49 6.44
CA ILE A 4 -13.38 5.28 5.44
C ILE A 4 -13.56 4.69 4.04
N LEU A 5 -13.47 3.37 3.91
CA LEU A 5 -13.66 2.68 2.63
C LEU A 5 -15.12 2.69 2.19
N GLU A 6 -16.07 2.54 3.12
CA GLU A 6 -17.51 2.67 2.81
C GLU A 6 -17.87 4.06 2.27
N LYS A 7 -17.26 5.13 2.80
CA LYS A 7 -17.46 6.48 2.28
C LYS A 7 -16.86 6.68 0.90
N ALA A 8 -15.70 6.08 0.66
CA ALA A 8 -15.03 6.16 -0.63
C ALA A 8 -15.71 5.33 -1.72
N LEU A 9 -16.45 4.28 -1.38
CA LEU A 9 -17.23 3.48 -2.35
C LEU A 9 -18.42 4.26 -2.96
N GLY A 10 -18.82 5.39 -2.36
CA GLY A 10 -19.86 6.28 -2.88
C GLY A 10 -19.38 7.28 -3.94
N GLU A 11 -18.07 7.47 -4.09
CA GLU A 11 -17.44 8.35 -5.08
C GLU A 11 -16.47 7.53 -5.94
N PHE A 12 -16.24 7.92 -7.20
CA PHE A 12 -15.25 7.25 -8.05
C PHE A 12 -13.82 7.63 -7.62
N ILE A 13 -13.39 7.14 -6.46
CA ILE A 13 -12.03 7.36 -5.93
C ILE A 13 -11.10 6.28 -6.48
N THR A 14 -10.17 6.69 -7.33
CA THR A 14 -9.23 5.79 -8.00
C THR A 14 -7.88 5.66 -7.29
N VAL A 15 -7.58 6.56 -6.34
CA VAL A 15 -6.29 6.63 -5.63
C VAL A 15 -6.53 6.89 -4.15
N PHE A 16 -5.82 6.15 -3.30
CA PHE A 16 -5.71 6.39 -1.87
C PHE A 16 -4.27 6.64 -1.50
N LEU A 17 -4.03 7.73 -0.78
CA LEU A 17 -2.74 8.00 -0.16
C LEU A 17 -2.78 7.57 1.30
N LEU A 18 -1.83 6.75 1.70
CA LEU A 18 -1.68 6.23 3.06
C LEU A 18 -0.23 6.40 3.49
N SER A 19 0.01 6.55 4.79
CA SER A 19 1.35 6.33 5.35
C SER A 19 1.59 4.83 5.54
N THR A 20 2.85 4.38 5.45
CA THR A 20 3.22 2.97 5.69
C THR A 20 2.68 2.47 7.02
N LYS A 21 2.80 3.27 8.08
CA LYS A 21 2.26 2.95 9.40
C LYS A 21 0.75 2.76 9.39
N ALA A 22 -0.02 3.59 8.67
CA ALA A 22 -1.46 3.42 8.56
C ALA A 22 -1.83 2.15 7.78
N GLY A 23 -1.07 1.83 6.71
CA GLY A 23 -1.24 0.59 5.95
C GLY A 23 -1.00 -0.66 6.79
N GLY A 24 0.04 -0.66 7.62
CA GLY A 24 0.41 -1.79 8.49
C GLY A 24 -0.58 -2.07 9.64
N LEU A 25 -1.51 -1.14 9.95
CA LEU A 25 -2.53 -1.33 10.98
C LEU A 25 -3.70 -2.23 10.58
N GLY A 26 -3.64 -2.84 9.39
CA GLY A 26 -4.64 -3.83 8.94
C GLY A 26 -5.84 -3.23 8.22
N ILE A 27 -5.66 -2.10 7.52
CA ILE A 27 -6.66 -1.56 6.61
C ILE A 27 -6.92 -2.57 5.48
N ASN A 28 -8.19 -2.79 5.14
CA ASN A 28 -8.58 -3.80 4.15
C ASN A 28 -8.56 -3.23 2.72
N LEU A 29 -7.47 -3.44 1.98
CA LEU A 29 -7.27 -2.87 0.64
C LEU A 29 -7.54 -3.90 -0.50
N VAL A 30 -8.37 -4.92 -0.25
CA VAL A 30 -8.60 -6.08 -1.15
C VAL A 30 -9.02 -5.72 -2.58
N THR A 31 -9.65 -4.56 -2.77
CA THR A 31 -10.08 -4.08 -4.10
C THR A 31 -8.98 -3.35 -4.88
N THR A 32 -7.79 -3.21 -4.31
CA THR A 32 -6.68 -2.45 -4.91
C THR A 32 -5.94 -3.30 -5.93
N ASP A 33 -5.63 -2.68 -7.07
CA ASP A 33 -4.95 -3.33 -8.18
C ASP A 33 -3.45 -3.01 -8.26
N THR A 34 -3.02 -1.95 -7.60
CA THR A 34 -1.63 -1.47 -7.65
C THR A 34 -1.30 -0.76 -6.35
N VAL A 35 -0.13 -1.06 -5.77
CA VAL A 35 0.37 -0.43 -4.56
C VAL A 35 1.67 0.30 -4.92
N VAL A 36 1.76 1.59 -4.62
CA VAL A 36 3.02 2.32 -4.85
C VAL A 36 3.58 2.71 -3.50
N ILE A 37 4.70 2.09 -3.12
CA ILE A 37 5.54 2.58 -2.04
C ILE A 37 6.39 3.70 -2.62
N TYR A 38 6.20 4.90 -2.08
CA TYR A 38 6.88 6.11 -2.53
C TYR A 38 8.16 6.39 -1.75
N ASP A 39 8.18 6.07 -0.46
CA ASP A 39 9.31 6.23 0.45
C ASP A 39 9.36 4.99 1.33
N GLU A 40 10.52 4.35 1.40
CA GLU A 40 10.74 3.10 2.13
C GLU A 40 11.10 3.40 3.58
N ASP A 41 10.53 2.62 4.50
CA ASP A 41 10.91 2.70 5.90
C ASP A 41 12.25 1.97 6.08
N PHE A 42 13.14 2.53 6.90
CA PHE A 42 14.39 1.86 7.28
C PHE A 42 14.18 0.47 7.89
N ASN A 43 12.97 0.18 8.39
CA ASN A 43 12.56 -1.15 8.75
C ASN A 43 11.70 -1.79 7.63
N PRO A 44 12.26 -2.70 6.81
CA PRO A 44 11.52 -3.31 5.69
C PRO A 44 10.32 -4.15 6.14
N HIS A 45 10.24 -4.53 7.41
CA HIS A 45 9.06 -5.21 7.95
C HIS A 45 7.81 -4.32 7.98
N ASN A 46 7.98 -3.00 8.13
CA ASN A 46 6.85 -2.06 8.15
C ASN A 46 6.21 -1.97 6.77
N ASP A 47 7.04 -1.86 5.73
CA ASP A 47 6.58 -1.82 4.33
C ASP A 47 5.90 -3.12 3.93
N ARG A 48 6.51 -4.26 4.27
CA ARG A 48 5.92 -5.59 4.02
C ARG A 48 4.55 -5.74 4.68
N GLN A 49 4.39 -5.25 5.90
CA GLN A 49 3.11 -5.27 6.61
C GLN A 49 2.05 -4.38 5.93
N ALA A 50 2.46 -3.24 5.37
CA ALA A 50 1.57 -2.39 4.59
C ALA A 50 1.16 -3.05 3.26
N GLU A 51 2.09 -3.73 2.60
CA GLU A 51 1.85 -4.51 1.38
C GLU A 51 0.87 -5.67 1.62
N ASP A 52 1.00 -6.38 2.75
CA ASP A 52 0.11 -7.49 3.15
C ASP A 52 -1.36 -7.03 3.25
N GLY A 53 -1.62 -5.73 3.46
CA GLY A 53 -2.96 -5.16 3.42
C GLY A 53 -3.62 -5.23 2.04
N ALA A 54 -2.82 -5.18 0.97
CA ALA A 54 -3.24 -5.28 -0.42
C ALA A 54 -3.11 -6.72 -0.97
N TYR A 55 -2.06 -7.46 -0.59
CA TYR A 55 -1.86 -8.89 -0.90
C TYR A 55 -2.75 -9.81 -0.04
N ARG A 56 -4.05 -9.54 -0.03
CA ARG A 56 -5.02 -10.36 0.70
C ARG A 56 -5.61 -11.48 -0.14
N LEU A 57 -6.02 -12.55 0.55
CA LEU A 57 -6.65 -13.72 -0.05
C LEU A 57 -7.86 -13.31 -0.89
N GLY A 58 -7.85 -13.64 -2.19
CA GLY A 58 -8.91 -13.28 -3.15
C GLY A 58 -8.50 -12.25 -4.19
N GLN A 59 -7.33 -11.62 -4.06
CA GLN A 59 -6.77 -10.77 -5.09
C GLN A 59 -6.34 -11.60 -6.32
N LYS A 60 -6.68 -11.13 -7.53
CA LYS A 60 -6.43 -11.85 -8.80
C LYS A 60 -5.44 -11.15 -9.73
N ARG A 61 -4.91 -9.99 -9.32
CA ARG A 61 -4.12 -9.09 -10.16
C ARG A 61 -2.73 -8.94 -9.56
N ASP A 62 -1.75 -8.81 -10.45
CA ASP A 62 -0.35 -8.70 -10.06
C ASP A 62 -0.09 -7.30 -9.49
N LEU A 63 0.40 -7.24 -8.25
CA LEU A 63 0.73 -6.00 -7.58
C LEU A 63 2.16 -5.61 -7.93
N ARG A 64 2.33 -4.42 -8.52
CA ARG A 64 3.62 -3.71 -8.50
C ARG A 64 3.69 -2.95 -7.20
N VAL A 65 4.88 -2.85 -6.61
CA VAL A 65 5.02 -2.47 -5.20
C VAL A 65 5.98 -1.30 -4.96
N ARG A 66 7.01 -1.10 -5.79
CA ARG A 66 8.15 -0.27 -5.41
C ARG A 66 8.69 0.55 -6.57
N PHE A 67 8.97 1.82 -6.31
CA PHE A 67 9.86 2.64 -7.14
C PHE A 67 11.16 2.87 -6.37
N VAL A 68 12.30 2.73 -7.06
CA VAL A 68 13.63 3.03 -6.49
C VAL A 68 14.30 4.04 -7.41
N THR A 69 14.70 5.19 -6.85
CA THR A 69 15.38 6.24 -7.62
C THR A 69 16.85 5.90 -7.77
N LYS A 70 17.32 5.83 -9.03
CA LYS A 70 18.71 5.48 -9.32
C LYS A 70 19.70 6.51 -8.78
N GLN A 71 20.87 6.06 -8.34
CA GLN A 71 21.96 6.88 -7.82
C GLN A 71 21.56 7.72 -6.59
N THR A 72 20.66 7.19 -5.76
CA THR A 72 20.24 7.82 -4.51
C THR A 72 20.39 6.85 -3.34
N ILE A 73 20.23 7.35 -2.12
CA ILE A 73 20.24 6.53 -0.90
C ILE A 73 19.17 5.42 -0.91
N GLU A 74 18.12 5.54 -1.73
CA GLU A 74 17.05 4.55 -1.85
C GLU A 74 17.53 3.21 -2.43
N GLU A 75 18.69 3.17 -3.10
CA GLU A 75 19.26 1.90 -3.61
C GLU A 75 19.83 1.01 -2.48
N ASP A 76 20.18 1.61 -1.34
CA ASP A 76 20.85 0.95 -0.22
C ASP A 76 19.91 0.69 0.98
N ILE A 77 18.62 1.07 0.87
CA ILE A 77 17.57 0.82 1.87
C ILE A 77 16.94 -0.58 1.66
#